data_AF-A0A1I2AH41-F1
#
_entry.id   AF-A0A1I2AH41-F1
#
_cell.length_a   1.000
_cell.length_b   1.000
_cell.length_c   1.000
_cell.angle_alpha   90.00
_cell.angle_beta   90.00
_cell.angle_gamma   90.00
#
_symmetry.space_group_name_H-M   'P 1'
#
loop_
_entity.id
_entity.type
_entity.pdbx_description
1 polymer ?
#
loop_
_entity_poly.entity_id
_entity_poly.type
_entity_poly.pdbx_seq_one_letter_code
_entity_poly.pdbx_strand_id
1 'polypeptide(L)'
;MVGLCFLSVFIFNLPVIFKSYDLSNSSSIGDSIGGITAPVIGIISSILLYLALTKQTESNIDQKLKNESDLILSLFNQLDLELNSLYFKFKNNSVDVKFNGLEALDEFAKRFGIAWNMDHFKEKFSSFKAFYPSGQIIYLIDTINLIDERISSSTLSPEMKNLFKQKLISFYDSKLRDSFDKINNRICANQFLEDDWASKIKVVVAKY
;
A
#
# COMPACT_ATOMS: atom_id res chain seq x y z
N MET A 1 34.82 18.69 -12.21
CA MET A 1 35.01 18.18 -13.58
C MET A 1 34.73 19.26 -14.64
N VAL A 2 33.56 19.91 -14.62
CA VAL A 2 33.22 20.99 -15.59
C VAL A 2 34.18 22.19 -15.54
N GLY A 3 34.59 22.64 -14.34
CA GLY A 3 35.55 23.74 -14.19
C GLY A 3 36.95 23.44 -14.78
N LEU A 4 37.37 22.17 -14.80
CA LEU A 4 38.63 21.73 -15.40
C LEU A 4 38.56 21.76 -16.94
N CYS A 5 37.40 21.48 -17.53
CA CYS A 5 37.18 21.58 -18.98
C CYS A 5 37.19 23.05 -19.45
N PHE A 6 36.64 23.97 -18.66
CA PHE A 6 36.74 25.40 -18.99
C PHE A 6 38.15 25.95 -18.81
N LEU A 7 38.85 25.52 -17.76
CA LEU A 7 40.23 25.91 -17.51
C LEU A 7 41.18 25.39 -18.61
N SER A 8 40.93 24.17 -19.13
CA SER A 8 41.74 23.62 -20.23
C SER A 8 41.58 24.41 -21.53
N VAL A 9 40.35 24.80 -21.90
CA VAL A 9 40.09 25.65 -23.07
C VAL A 9 40.82 26.99 -22.93
N PHE A 10 40.84 27.58 -21.74
CA PHE A 10 41.54 28.84 -21.49
C PHE A 10 43.07 28.68 -21.57
N ILE A 11 43.61 27.60 -20.98
CA ILE A 11 45.05 27.30 -20.98
C ILE A 11 45.58 27.01 -22.38
N PHE A 12 44.82 26.28 -23.21
CA PHE A 12 45.22 25.92 -24.58
C PHE A 12 45.11 27.07 -25.59
N ASN A 13 44.41 28.17 -25.26
CA ASN A 13 44.33 29.38 -26.09
C ASN A 13 45.32 30.49 -25.69
N LEU A 14 46.14 30.29 -24.64
CA LEU A 14 47.18 31.25 -24.26
C LEU A 14 48.36 31.22 -25.25
N PRO A 15 49.02 32.36 -25.51
CA PRO A 15 50.18 32.41 -26.39
C PRO A 15 51.32 31.53 -25.86
N VAL A 16 51.89 30.70 -26.75
CA VAL A 16 52.88 29.69 -26.40
C VAL A 16 54.18 30.34 -25.91
N ILE A 17 54.63 29.95 -24.71
CA ILE A 17 55.85 30.48 -24.07
C ILE A 17 57.12 29.81 -24.63
N PHE A 18 57.02 28.57 -25.14
CA PHE A 18 58.13 27.79 -25.67
C PHE A 18 57.91 27.44 -27.14
N LYS A 19 58.79 27.94 -28.02
CA LYS A 19 58.70 27.77 -29.48
C LYS A 19 58.57 26.31 -29.96
N SER A 20 59.04 25.33 -29.18
CA SER A 20 58.91 23.89 -29.47
C SER A 20 57.49 23.32 -29.30
N TYR A 21 56.59 24.07 -28.65
CA TYR A 21 55.16 23.74 -28.48
C TYR A 21 54.28 24.64 -29.36
N ASP A 22 54.86 25.32 -30.34
CA ASP A 22 54.14 26.16 -31.29
C ASP A 22 53.36 25.28 -32.28
N LEU A 23 52.11 25.00 -31.92
CA LEU A 23 51.14 24.21 -32.69
C LEU A 23 50.36 25.08 -33.69
N SER A 24 50.74 26.35 -33.90
CA SER A 24 50.03 27.27 -34.81
C SER A 24 49.96 26.78 -36.27
N ASN A 25 50.93 25.95 -36.70
CA ASN A 25 50.97 25.30 -38.02
C ASN A 25 50.47 23.84 -38.02
N SER A 26 50.01 23.31 -36.87
CA SER A 26 49.60 21.91 -36.73
C SER A 26 48.08 21.74 -36.73
N SER A 27 47.36 22.55 -37.52
CA SER A 27 45.91 22.39 -37.72
C SER A 27 45.52 20.93 -37.98
N SER A 28 46.39 20.21 -38.70
CA SER A 28 46.24 18.79 -39.01
C SER A 28 46.21 17.85 -37.80
N ILE A 29 46.89 18.15 -36.69
CA ILE A 29 46.95 17.23 -35.53
C ILE A 29 45.64 17.29 -34.74
N GLY A 30 45.15 18.50 -34.47
CA GLY A 30 43.86 18.71 -33.79
C GLY A 30 42.69 18.18 -34.62
N ASP A 31 42.71 18.42 -35.93
CA ASP A 31 41.68 17.94 -36.86
C ASP A 31 41.74 16.42 -37.05
N SER A 32 42.93 15.81 -37.05
CA SER A 32 43.07 14.35 -37.17
C SER A 32 42.67 13.63 -35.88
N ILE A 33 43.08 14.16 -34.72
CA ILE A 33 42.66 13.61 -33.43
C ILE A 33 41.16 13.80 -33.26
N GLY A 34 40.63 15.00 -33.48
CA GLY A 34 39.19 15.29 -33.39
C GLY A 34 38.35 14.48 -34.39
N GLY A 35 38.80 14.35 -35.63
CA GLY A 35 38.11 13.61 -36.69
C GLY A 35 38.01 12.11 -36.44
N ILE A 36 39.01 11.49 -35.81
CA ILE A 36 39.00 10.06 -35.46
C ILE A 36 38.37 9.81 -34.09
N THR A 37 38.64 10.68 -33.10
CA THR A 37 38.12 10.50 -31.73
C THR A 37 36.64 10.81 -31.62
N ALA A 38 36.10 11.77 -32.38
CA ALA A 38 34.68 12.11 -32.29
C ALA A 38 33.73 10.95 -32.66
N PRO A 39 33.95 10.20 -33.77
CA PRO A 39 33.16 9.00 -34.06
C PRO A 39 33.32 7.89 -33.01
N VAL A 40 34.55 7.66 -32.52
CA VAL A 40 34.81 6.63 -31.50
C VAL A 40 34.10 6.98 -30.18
N ILE A 41 34.20 8.23 -29.74
CA ILE A 41 33.48 8.72 -28.56
C ILE A 41 31.97 8.63 -28.80
N GLY A 42 31.47 9.01 -29.98
CA GLY A 42 30.06 8.91 -30.34
C GLY A 42 29.51 7.48 -30.25
N ILE A 43 30.27 6.49 -30.74
CA ILE A 43 29.91 5.07 -30.64
C ILE A 43 29.89 4.62 -29.18
N ILE A 44 30.95 4.92 -28.41
CA ILE A 44 31.03 4.57 -26.99
C ILE A 44 29.88 5.22 -26.20
N SER A 45 29.62 6.51 -26.42
CA SER A 45 28.52 7.24 -25.79
C SER A 45 27.16 6.62 -26.13
N SER A 46 26.95 6.20 -27.38
CA SER A 46 25.69 5.56 -27.80
C SER A 46 25.50 4.19 -27.13
N ILE A 47 26.56 3.39 -27.01
CA ILE A 47 26.54 2.10 -26.30
C ILE A 47 26.23 2.32 -24.81
N LEU A 48 26.89 3.27 -24.17
CA LEU A 48 26.65 3.59 -22.75
C LEU A 48 25.23 4.10 -22.51
N LEU A 49 24.71 4.94 -23.42
CA LEU A 49 23.34 5.44 -23.35
C LEU A 49 22.33 4.29 -23.45
N TYR A 50 22.53 3.36 -24.40
CA TYR A 50 21.68 2.18 -24.55
C TYR A 50 21.66 1.32 -23.28
N LEU A 51 22.83 1.05 -22.68
CA LEU A 51 22.94 0.31 -21.42
C LEU A 51 22.24 1.04 -20.28
N ALA A 52 22.40 2.37 -20.19
CA ALA A 52 21.76 3.18 -19.16
C ALA A 52 20.23 3.14 -19.26
N LEU A 53 19.67 3.30 -20.46
CA LEU A 53 18.22 3.24 -20.71
C LEU A 53 17.64 1.86 -20.36
N THR A 54 18.37 0.80 -20.70
CA THR A 54 17.98 -0.58 -20.34
C THR A 54 17.88 -0.73 -18.82
N LYS A 55 18.92 -0.28 -18.09
CA LYS A 55 18.92 -0.34 -16.62
C LYS A 55 17.88 0.56 -15.95
N GLN A 56 17.61 1.73 -16.53
CA GLN A 56 16.52 2.60 -16.05
C GLN A 56 15.16 1.91 -16.20
N THR A 57 14.94 1.23 -17.31
CA THR A 57 13.68 0.50 -17.55
C THR A 57 13.50 -0.65 -16.57
N GLU A 58 14.54 -1.45 -16.34
CA GLU A 58 14.55 -2.50 -15.32
C GLU A 58 14.24 -1.93 -13.92
N SER A 59 14.92 -0.84 -13.53
CA SER A 59 14.70 -0.21 -12.22
C SER A 59 13.28 0.33 -12.05
N ASN A 60 12.68 0.89 -13.09
CA ASN A 60 11.29 1.38 -13.05
C ASN A 60 10.29 0.24 -12.82
N ILE A 61 10.54 -0.94 -13.40
CA ILE A 61 9.70 -2.12 -13.20
C ILE A 61 9.81 -2.58 -11.74
N ASP A 62 11.02 -2.69 -11.21
CA ASP A 62 11.25 -3.10 -9.81
C ASP A 62 10.63 -2.11 -8.82
N GLN A 63 10.76 -0.80 -9.07
CA GLN A 63 10.13 0.23 -8.26
C GLN A 63 8.60 0.13 -8.29
N LYS A 64 8.01 -0.14 -9.45
CA LYS A 64 6.56 -0.35 -9.57
C LYS A 64 6.11 -1.54 -8.71
N LEU A 65 6.79 -2.68 -8.78
CA LEU A 65 6.47 -3.87 -7.98
C LEU A 65 6.63 -3.61 -6.48
N LYS A 66 7.65 -2.87 -6.09
CA LYS A 66 7.85 -2.45 -4.70
C LYS A 66 6.71 -1.55 -4.22
N ASN A 67 6.37 -0.51 -4.98
CA ASN A 67 5.29 0.42 -4.64
C ASN A 67 3.94 -0.30 -4.48
N GLU A 68 3.65 -1.28 -5.35
CA GLU A 68 2.46 -2.13 -5.24
C GLU A 68 2.42 -2.91 -3.92
N SER A 69 3.56 -3.47 -3.53
CA SER A 69 3.70 -4.22 -2.26
C SER A 69 3.56 -3.29 -1.05
N ASP A 70 4.21 -2.12 -1.08
CA ASP A 70 4.17 -1.12 -0.02
C ASP A 70 2.75 -0.58 0.19
N LEU A 71 1.99 -0.38 -0.89
CA LEU A 71 0.59 0.03 -0.81
C LEU A 71 -0.27 -1.02 -0.11
N ILE A 72 -0.14 -2.30 -0.48
CA ILE A 72 -0.89 -3.40 0.18
C ILE A 72 -0.53 -3.47 1.67
N LEU A 73 0.76 -3.37 2.01
CA LEU A 73 1.21 -3.34 3.40
C LEU A 73 0.66 -2.13 4.17
N SER A 74 0.57 -0.97 3.52
CA SER A 74 -0.05 0.22 4.11
C SER A 74 -1.54 -0.02 4.42
N LEU A 75 -2.28 -0.68 3.53
CA LEU A 75 -3.68 -1.03 3.79
C LEU A 75 -3.82 -2.02 4.97
N PHE A 76 -2.90 -2.97 5.11
CA PHE A 76 -2.86 -3.84 6.30
C PHE A 76 -2.63 -3.05 7.59
N ASN A 77 -1.72 -2.09 7.57
CA ASN A 77 -1.48 -1.23 8.74
C ASN A 77 -2.72 -0.40 9.07
N GLN A 78 -3.40 0.12 8.03
CA GLN A 78 -4.65 0.84 8.19
C GLN A 78 -5.74 -0.05 8.80
N LEU A 79 -5.90 -1.29 8.34
CA LEU A 79 -6.83 -2.25 8.92
C LEU A 79 -6.57 -2.49 10.42
N ASP A 80 -5.30 -2.62 10.81
CA ASP A 80 -4.95 -2.79 12.23
C ASP A 80 -5.27 -1.54 13.06
N LEU A 81 -4.97 -0.35 12.54
CA LEU A 81 -5.33 0.92 13.18
C LEU A 81 -6.83 1.09 13.33
N GLU A 82 -7.59 0.77 12.30
CA GLU A 82 -9.05 0.82 12.31
C GLU A 82 -9.61 -0.13 13.36
N LEU A 83 -9.07 -1.36 13.46
CA LEU A 83 -9.49 -2.33 14.46
C LEU A 83 -9.20 -1.78 15.86
N ASN A 84 -8.00 -1.25 16.09
CA ASN A 84 -7.60 -0.69 17.38
C ASN A 84 -8.39 0.58 17.76
N SER A 85 -8.91 1.31 16.77
CA SER A 85 -9.74 2.50 16.99
C SER A 85 -11.20 2.19 17.32
N LEU A 86 -11.65 0.94 17.08
CA LEU A 86 -12.99 0.49 17.42
C LEU A 86 -13.22 0.69 18.92
N TYR A 87 -14.38 1.23 19.29
CA TYR A 87 -14.72 1.35 20.70
C TYR A 87 -16.18 0.97 20.95
N PHE A 88 -16.40 0.38 22.12
CA PHE A 88 -17.72 -0.02 22.57
C PHE A 88 -17.93 0.50 23.99
N LYS A 89 -19.09 1.13 24.22
CA LYS A 89 -19.46 1.70 25.52
C LYS A 89 -20.84 1.20 25.93
N PHE A 90 -20.97 0.82 27.19
CA PHE A 90 -22.26 0.54 27.80
C PHE A 90 -22.26 0.93 29.28
N LYS A 91 -23.46 1.07 29.85
CA LYS A 91 -23.65 1.34 31.27
C LYS A 91 -23.76 0.04 32.06
N ASN A 92 -22.93 -0.11 33.08
CA ASN A 92 -23.03 -1.18 34.07
C ASN A 92 -23.24 -0.57 35.45
N ASN A 93 -24.40 -0.79 36.09
CA ASN A 93 -24.72 -0.27 37.43
C ASN A 93 -24.35 1.22 37.62
N SER A 94 -24.74 2.05 36.65
CA SER A 94 -24.48 3.51 36.59
C SER A 94 -23.03 3.94 36.30
N VAL A 95 -22.12 3.00 36.04
CA VAL A 95 -20.75 3.28 35.59
C VAL A 95 -20.65 3.06 34.07
N ASP A 96 -20.09 4.03 33.36
CA ASP A 96 -19.78 3.88 31.93
C ASP A 96 -18.53 3.00 31.78
N VAL A 97 -18.70 1.81 31.21
CA VAL A 97 -17.59 0.92 30.87
C VAL A 97 -17.27 1.10 29.38
N LYS A 98 -15.99 1.38 29.09
CA LYS A 98 -15.48 1.57 27.72
C LYS A 98 -14.44 0.50 27.41
N PHE A 99 -14.65 -0.19 26.30
CA PHE A 99 -13.69 -1.09 25.67
C PHE A 99 -13.13 -0.44 24.41
N ASN A 100 -11.92 -0.83 24.00
CA ASN A 100 -11.32 -0.41 22.73
C ASN A 100 -10.71 -1.62 22.00
N GLY A 101 -10.46 -1.45 20.70
CA GLY A 101 -9.77 -2.44 19.89
C GLY A 101 -10.51 -3.76 19.76
N LEU A 102 -9.73 -4.84 19.77
CA LEU A 102 -10.24 -6.21 19.73
C LEU A 102 -11.21 -6.53 20.87
N GLU A 103 -10.95 -6.01 22.07
CA GLU A 103 -11.80 -6.23 23.24
C GLU A 103 -13.18 -5.57 23.06
N ALA A 104 -13.23 -4.39 22.44
CA ALA A 104 -14.49 -3.75 22.10
C ALA A 104 -15.31 -4.54 21.09
N LEU A 105 -14.65 -5.14 20.10
CA LEU A 105 -15.31 -5.97 19.09
C LEU A 105 -15.90 -7.23 19.74
N ASP A 106 -15.12 -7.92 20.57
CA ASP A 106 -15.59 -9.14 21.25
C ASP A 106 -16.69 -8.85 22.27
N GLU A 107 -16.57 -7.78 23.08
CA GLU A 107 -17.64 -7.38 24.01
C GLU A 107 -18.92 -6.94 23.29
N PHE A 108 -18.80 -6.24 22.17
CA PHE A 108 -19.96 -5.95 21.32
C PHE A 108 -20.59 -7.25 20.81
N ALA A 109 -19.80 -8.15 20.21
CA ALA A 109 -20.28 -9.40 19.65
C ALA A 109 -20.97 -10.30 20.69
N LYS A 110 -20.43 -10.38 21.92
CA LYS A 110 -21.04 -11.09 23.05
C LYS A 110 -22.37 -10.48 23.46
N ARG A 111 -22.48 -9.15 23.54
CA ARG A 111 -23.67 -8.46 24.06
C ARG A 111 -24.73 -8.22 23.01
N PHE A 112 -24.34 -8.28 21.73
CA PHE A 112 -25.22 -8.13 20.59
C PHE A 112 -26.35 -9.16 20.66
N GLY A 113 -27.56 -8.69 20.92
CA GLY A 113 -28.75 -9.54 21.09
C GLY A 113 -28.86 -10.33 22.40
N ILE A 114 -27.93 -10.19 23.36
CA ILE A 114 -28.03 -10.86 24.69
C ILE A 114 -28.48 -9.89 25.78
N ALA A 115 -28.05 -8.62 25.73
CA ALA A 115 -28.26 -7.68 26.83
C ALA A 115 -29.69 -7.12 26.95
N TRP A 116 -30.61 -7.49 26.05
CA TRP A 116 -31.97 -6.93 25.96
C TRP A 116 -32.93 -8.06 25.61
N ASN A 117 -34.09 -8.12 26.27
CA ASN A 117 -35.21 -8.95 25.80
C ASN A 117 -35.49 -8.57 24.33
N MET A 118 -35.48 -9.55 23.42
CA MET A 118 -35.55 -9.31 21.97
C MET A 118 -36.79 -8.54 21.54
N ASP A 119 -37.88 -8.65 22.29
CA ASP A 119 -39.11 -7.89 22.06
C ASP A 119 -38.89 -6.38 22.28
N HIS A 120 -38.23 -6.00 23.38
CA HIS A 120 -37.85 -4.61 23.65
C HIS A 120 -36.76 -4.10 22.71
N PHE A 121 -35.93 -5.00 22.20
CA PHE A 121 -34.87 -4.68 21.26
C PHE A 121 -35.41 -4.33 19.87
N LYS A 122 -36.43 -5.07 19.41
CA LYS A 122 -37.15 -4.80 18.14
C LYS A 122 -37.91 -3.47 18.16
N GLU A 123 -38.42 -3.05 19.33
CA GLU A 123 -39.08 -1.75 19.47
C GLU A 123 -38.10 -0.58 19.34
N LYS A 124 -36.84 -0.77 19.75
CA LYS A 124 -35.84 0.30 19.83
C LYS A 124 -34.94 0.39 18.59
N PHE A 125 -34.73 -0.73 17.91
CA PHE A 125 -33.81 -0.81 16.77
C PHE A 125 -34.50 -1.46 15.55
N SER A 126 -34.44 -0.75 14.43
CA SER A 126 -35.03 -1.17 13.17
C SER A 126 -34.15 -2.13 12.35
N SER A 127 -32.83 -2.14 12.58
CA SER A 127 -31.88 -2.97 11.82
C SER A 127 -30.48 -2.99 12.46
N PHE A 128 -29.56 -3.80 11.91
CA PHE A 128 -28.16 -3.85 12.36
C PHE A 128 -27.42 -2.51 12.20
N LYS A 129 -27.74 -1.73 11.18
CA LYS A 129 -27.19 -0.38 10.95
C LYS A 129 -27.50 0.62 12.05
N ALA A 130 -28.52 0.37 12.87
CA ALA A 130 -28.91 1.26 13.95
C ALA A 130 -27.91 1.28 15.12
N PHE A 131 -26.99 0.30 15.21
CA PHE A 131 -25.96 0.29 16.24
C PHE A 131 -24.73 1.05 15.78
N TYR A 132 -24.26 1.99 16.62
CA TYR A 132 -23.04 2.75 16.35
C TYR A 132 -21.81 1.86 16.06
N PRO A 133 -21.53 0.79 16.84
CA PRO A 133 -20.43 -0.14 16.53
C PRO A 133 -20.53 -0.81 15.16
N SER A 134 -21.75 -1.01 14.63
CA SER A 134 -21.94 -1.58 13.30
C SER A 134 -21.26 -0.75 12.23
N GLY A 135 -21.28 0.58 12.33
CA GLY A 135 -20.60 1.44 11.35
C GLY A 135 -19.09 1.22 11.33
N GLN A 136 -18.49 1.02 12.51
CA GLN A 136 -17.06 0.72 12.65
C GLN A 136 -16.73 -0.67 12.09
N ILE A 137 -17.59 -1.65 12.34
CA ILE A 137 -17.44 -3.03 11.83
C ILE A 137 -17.56 -3.06 10.30
N ILE A 138 -18.52 -2.33 9.73
CA ILE A 138 -18.67 -2.25 8.27
C ILE A 138 -17.47 -1.56 7.64
N TYR A 139 -16.94 -0.51 8.27
CA TYR A 139 -15.72 0.13 7.79
C TYR A 139 -14.53 -0.84 7.77
N LEU A 140 -14.36 -1.67 8.82
CA LEU A 140 -13.36 -2.75 8.83
C LEU A 140 -13.55 -3.75 7.69
N ILE A 141 -14.80 -4.17 7.44
CA ILE A 141 -15.15 -5.09 6.36
C ILE A 141 -14.82 -4.49 4.99
N ASP A 142 -15.14 -3.21 4.79
CA ASP A 142 -14.85 -2.53 3.53
C ASP A 142 -13.32 -2.44 3.31
N THR A 143 -12.52 -2.23 4.35
CA THR A 143 -11.05 -2.28 4.27
C THR A 143 -10.52 -3.68 3.94
N ILE A 144 -11.09 -4.75 4.52
CA ILE A 144 -10.72 -6.14 4.17
C ILE A 144 -11.00 -6.41 2.69
N ASN A 145 -12.17 -6.02 2.19
CA ASN A 145 -12.52 -6.20 0.79
C ASN A 145 -11.61 -5.39 -0.13
N LEU A 146 -11.28 -4.15 0.23
CA LEU A 146 -10.34 -3.32 -0.51
C LEU A 146 -8.96 -3.96 -0.61
N ILE A 147 -8.46 -4.55 0.48
CA ILE A 147 -7.18 -5.27 0.47
C ILE A 147 -7.25 -6.47 -0.49
N ASP A 148 -8.31 -7.28 -0.42
CA ASP A 148 -8.45 -8.46 -1.27
C ASP A 148 -8.57 -8.11 -2.76
N GLU A 149 -9.35 -7.06 -3.09
CA GLU A 149 -9.45 -6.52 -4.44
C GLU A 149 -8.11 -5.98 -4.93
N ARG A 150 -7.36 -5.28 -4.07
CA ARG A 150 -6.04 -4.76 -4.42
C ARG A 150 -5.04 -5.88 -4.68
N ILE A 151 -5.01 -6.91 -3.84
CA ILE A 151 -4.15 -8.08 -4.05
C ILE A 151 -4.50 -8.75 -5.39
N SER A 152 -5.80 -8.94 -5.65
CA SER A 152 -6.28 -9.61 -6.87
C SER A 152 -5.94 -8.83 -8.14
N SER A 153 -6.13 -7.51 -8.14
CA SER A 153 -5.90 -6.61 -9.27
C SER A 153 -4.43 -6.20 -9.48
N SER A 154 -3.54 -6.42 -8.51
CA SER A 154 -2.13 -6.02 -8.59
C SER A 154 -1.36 -6.74 -9.71
N THR A 155 -0.26 -6.14 -10.19
CA THR A 155 0.66 -6.75 -11.16
C THR A 155 1.73 -7.64 -10.50
N LEU A 156 1.53 -8.02 -9.24
CA LEU A 156 2.46 -8.86 -8.48
C LEU A 156 2.49 -10.30 -9.02
N SER A 157 3.59 -10.99 -8.72
CA SER A 157 3.70 -12.42 -9.03
C SER A 157 2.62 -13.23 -8.28
N PRO A 158 2.19 -14.38 -8.82
CA PRO A 158 1.21 -15.24 -8.16
C PRO A 158 1.63 -15.66 -6.74
N GLU A 159 2.92 -15.89 -6.53
CA GLU A 159 3.49 -16.23 -5.22
C GLU A 159 3.30 -15.10 -4.21
N MET A 160 3.65 -13.85 -4.58
CA MET A 160 3.46 -12.68 -3.71
C MET A 160 1.98 -12.43 -3.41
N LYS A 161 1.10 -12.58 -4.40
CA LYS A 161 -0.36 -12.49 -4.18
C LYS A 161 -0.82 -13.52 -3.16
N ASN A 162 -0.34 -14.75 -3.26
CA ASN A 162 -0.67 -15.81 -2.32
C ASN A 162 -0.21 -15.48 -0.89
N LEU A 163 1.02 -14.95 -0.72
CA LEU A 163 1.52 -14.53 0.60
C LEU A 163 0.64 -13.44 1.23
N PHE A 164 0.22 -12.43 0.45
CA PHE A 164 -0.67 -11.39 0.97
C PHE A 164 -2.07 -11.94 1.29
N LYS A 165 -2.61 -12.84 0.47
CA LYS A 165 -3.89 -13.51 0.76
C LYS A 165 -3.82 -14.32 2.05
N GLN A 166 -2.77 -15.10 2.24
CA GLN A 166 -2.54 -15.86 3.47
C GLN A 166 -2.47 -14.94 4.68
N LYS A 167 -1.78 -13.80 4.57
CA LYS A 167 -1.73 -12.79 5.63
C LYS A 167 -3.12 -12.22 5.96
N LEU A 168 -3.94 -11.92 4.95
CA LEU A 168 -5.30 -11.43 5.14
C LEU A 168 -6.18 -12.47 5.84
N ILE A 169 -6.12 -13.72 5.39
CA ILE A 169 -6.84 -14.85 6.01
C ILE A 169 -6.39 -15.02 7.46
N SER A 170 -5.08 -15.04 7.73
CA SER A 170 -4.56 -15.16 9.10
C SER A 170 -5.00 -14.00 10.00
N PHE A 171 -5.07 -12.77 9.49
CA PHE A 171 -5.60 -11.64 10.24
C PHE A 171 -7.08 -11.86 10.59
N TYR A 172 -7.89 -12.25 9.61
CA TYR A 172 -9.30 -12.53 9.80
C TYR A 172 -9.52 -13.65 10.82
N ASP A 173 -8.87 -14.80 10.64
CA ASP A 173 -9.02 -15.97 11.50
C ASP A 173 -8.61 -15.69 12.95
N SER A 174 -7.52 -14.95 13.14
CA SER A 174 -6.97 -14.70 14.49
C SER A 174 -7.66 -13.57 15.25
N LYS A 175 -8.19 -12.56 14.55
CA LYS A 175 -8.73 -11.34 15.21
C LYS A 175 -10.23 -11.14 15.02
N LEU A 176 -10.83 -11.60 13.92
CA LEU A 176 -12.18 -11.20 13.54
C LEU A 176 -13.19 -12.35 13.53
N ARG A 177 -12.78 -13.56 13.12
CA ARG A 177 -13.67 -14.70 12.88
C ARG A 177 -14.67 -14.93 13.99
N ASP A 178 -14.19 -15.16 15.22
CA ASP A 178 -15.07 -15.48 16.35
C ASP A 178 -16.12 -14.38 16.64
N SER A 179 -15.70 -13.11 16.58
CA SER A 179 -16.62 -11.99 16.78
C SER A 179 -17.63 -11.84 15.64
N PHE A 180 -17.18 -11.97 14.40
CA PHE A 180 -18.03 -11.84 13.23
C PHE A 180 -19.01 -13.02 13.12
N ASP A 181 -18.60 -14.24 13.45
CA ASP A 181 -19.47 -15.41 13.49
C ASP A 181 -20.58 -15.24 14.54
N LYS A 182 -20.25 -14.77 15.74
CA LYS A 182 -21.26 -14.45 16.77
C LYS A 182 -22.28 -13.43 16.26
N ILE A 183 -21.81 -12.34 15.64
CA ILE A 183 -22.69 -11.30 15.09
C ILE A 183 -23.55 -11.87 13.96
N ASN A 184 -22.95 -12.60 13.02
CA ASN A 184 -23.64 -13.22 11.90
C ASN A 184 -24.72 -14.20 12.34
N ASN A 185 -24.42 -15.06 13.30
CA ASN A 185 -25.38 -16.01 13.86
C ASN A 185 -26.60 -15.29 14.48
N ARG A 186 -26.37 -14.14 15.13
CA ARG A 186 -27.44 -13.32 15.71
C ARG A 186 -28.28 -12.61 14.65
N ILE A 187 -27.66 -12.10 13.59
CA ILE A 187 -28.35 -11.53 12.44
C ILE A 187 -29.25 -12.60 11.80
N CYS A 188 -28.68 -13.76 11.46
CA CYS A 188 -29.40 -14.86 10.83
C CYS A 188 -30.58 -15.37 11.69
N ALA A 189 -30.46 -15.32 13.01
CA ALA A 189 -31.53 -15.71 13.92
C ALA A 189 -32.67 -14.68 14.02
N ASN A 190 -32.48 -13.44 13.54
CA ASN A 190 -33.40 -12.33 13.79
C ASN A 190 -33.62 -11.49 12.52
N GLN A 191 -34.72 -11.75 11.82
CA GLN A 191 -35.02 -11.14 10.52
C GLN A 191 -35.06 -9.59 10.53
N PHE A 192 -35.42 -8.96 11.66
CA PHE A 192 -35.46 -7.49 11.73
C PHE A 192 -34.06 -6.85 11.73
N LEU A 193 -32.99 -7.62 11.95
CA LEU A 193 -31.61 -7.13 11.85
C LEU A 193 -31.08 -7.13 10.42
N GLU A 194 -31.81 -7.72 9.48
CA GLU A 194 -31.41 -7.80 8.09
C GLU A 194 -31.43 -6.41 7.43
N ASP A 195 -30.29 -6.03 6.88
CA ASP A 195 -30.09 -4.84 6.06
C ASP A 195 -28.88 -5.01 5.13
N ASP A 196 -28.52 -3.94 4.44
CA ASP A 196 -27.35 -3.87 3.55
C ASP A 196 -26.03 -4.15 4.30
N TRP A 197 -25.94 -3.73 5.57
CA TRP A 197 -24.75 -3.91 6.40
C TRP A 197 -24.63 -5.35 6.92
N ALA A 198 -25.74 -5.92 7.37
CA ALA A 198 -25.84 -7.32 7.74
C ALA A 198 -25.44 -8.26 6.58
N SER A 199 -25.85 -7.90 5.36
CA SER A 199 -25.47 -8.64 4.14
C SER A 199 -23.96 -8.63 3.91
N LYS A 200 -23.27 -7.51 4.16
CA LYS A 200 -21.80 -7.43 4.05
C LYS A 200 -21.09 -8.35 5.05
N ILE A 201 -21.58 -8.44 6.29
CA ILE A 201 -21.04 -9.34 7.31
C ILE A 201 -21.15 -10.80 6.84
N LYS A 202 -22.34 -11.20 6.37
CA LYS A 202 -22.57 -12.56 5.85
C LYS A 202 -21.60 -12.93 4.73
N VAL A 203 -21.39 -12.01 3.79
CA VAL A 203 -20.49 -12.23 2.66
C VAL A 203 -19.06 -12.41 3.14
N VAL A 204 -18.57 -11.58 4.06
CA VAL A 204 -17.21 -11.71 4.58
C VAL A 204 -17.05 -13.00 5.38
N VAL A 205 -18.00 -13.34 6.24
CA VAL A 205 -17.98 -14.59 7.02
C VAL A 205 -18.01 -15.83 6.13
N ALA A 206 -18.75 -15.80 5.03
CA ALA A 206 -18.80 -16.92 4.09
C ALA A 206 -17.52 -17.04 3.22
N LYS A 207 -16.82 -15.92 3.01
CA LYS A 207 -15.65 -15.84 2.13
C LYS A 207 -14.36 -16.28 2.81
N TYR A 208 -14.21 -16.01 4.10
CA TYR A 208 -12.99 -16.29 4.88
C TYR A 208 -13.25 -17.37 5.92
#